data_AF-X1E9J6-F1
#
_entry.id   AF-X1E9J6-F1
#
_cell.length_a   1.000
_cell.length_b   1.000
_cell.length_c   1.000
_cell.angle_alpha   90.00
_cell.angle_beta   90.00
_cell.angle_gamma   90.00
#
_symmetry.space_group_name_H-M   'P 1'
#
loop_
_entity.id
_entity.type
_entity.pdbx_description
1 polymer ?
#
loop_
_entity_poly.entity_id
_entity_poly.type
_entity_poly.pdbx_seq_one_letter_code
_entity_poly.pdbx_strand_id
1 'polypeptide(L)'
;MVIVAIAMLTVLCTGSAQAIEIDWPEPNWPGIFDSNVLLTLHLQMDPSDWDTILHDSPDANGCIDEPIEVPAWFWLEGEEDLKIKVSVRRKNGSAFPNEADPQKVALKIDINQYYPEDPCAATIWHGLKKLSLKVNSDAIADVVSEGLSCNLHRMASAPSPMM
;
A
#
# COMPACT_ATOMS: atom_id res chain seq x y z
N MET A 1 -27.02 67.92 -25.10
CA MET A 1 -27.52 67.39 -23.82
C MET A 1 -28.07 66.02 -24.09
N VAL A 2 -27.37 64.97 -23.67
CA VAL A 2 -27.76 63.58 -23.92
C VAL A 2 -27.68 62.84 -22.60
N ILE A 3 -28.78 62.19 -22.28
CA ILE A 3 -29.05 61.42 -21.06
C ILE A 3 -28.32 60.08 -21.17
N VAL A 4 -27.60 59.70 -20.11
CA VAL A 4 -27.01 58.36 -19.96
C VAL A 4 -28.03 57.48 -19.24
N ALA A 5 -28.43 56.38 -19.86
CA ALA A 5 -29.21 55.32 -19.24
C ALA A 5 -28.30 54.12 -18.94
N ILE A 6 -28.28 53.68 -17.68
CA ILE A 6 -27.58 52.47 -17.23
C ILE A 6 -28.56 51.30 -17.35
N ALA A 7 -28.20 50.28 -18.12
CA ALA A 7 -28.88 48.99 -18.11
C ALA A 7 -28.02 47.99 -17.31
N MET A 8 -28.58 47.49 -16.19
CA MET A 8 -28.03 46.34 -15.48
C MET A 8 -28.32 45.07 -16.29
N LEU A 9 -27.26 44.34 -16.64
CA LEU A 9 -27.34 43.00 -17.21
C LEU A 9 -27.24 41.97 -16.08
N THR A 10 -28.36 41.32 -15.73
CA THR A 10 -28.36 40.14 -14.88
C THR A 10 -28.04 38.91 -15.73
N VAL A 11 -26.88 38.29 -15.48
CA VAL A 11 -26.52 36.99 -16.05
C VAL A 11 -27.22 35.90 -15.22
N LEU A 12 -28.23 35.27 -15.81
CA LEU A 12 -28.79 34.01 -15.31
C LEU A 12 -27.87 32.87 -15.74
N CYS A 13 -27.05 32.38 -14.80
CA CYS A 13 -26.31 31.13 -14.98
C CYS A 13 -27.31 29.97 -14.95
N THR A 14 -27.81 29.55 -16.11
CA THR A 14 -28.45 28.24 -16.28
C THR A 14 -27.35 27.22 -16.62
N GLY A 15 -26.53 26.89 -15.62
CA GLY A 15 -25.56 25.81 -15.73
C GLY A 15 -26.29 24.48 -15.55
N SER A 16 -26.55 23.76 -16.65
CA SER A 16 -26.84 22.33 -16.58
C SER A 16 -25.59 21.65 -16.01
N ALA A 17 -25.70 21.09 -14.81
CA ALA A 17 -24.67 20.23 -14.26
C ALA A 17 -24.59 18.97 -15.14
N GLN A 18 -23.74 18.98 -16.17
CA GLN A 18 -23.35 17.76 -16.83
C GLN A 18 -22.39 17.05 -15.88
N ALA A 19 -22.81 15.91 -15.36
CA ALA A 19 -21.92 14.99 -14.67
C ALA A 19 -20.78 14.68 -15.64
N ILE A 20 -19.57 15.08 -15.28
CA ILE A 20 -18.36 14.60 -15.94
C ILE A 20 -18.29 13.12 -15.57
N GLU A 21 -18.60 12.27 -16.53
CA GLU A 21 -18.36 10.84 -16.42
C GLU A 21 -16.84 10.68 -16.39
N ILE A 22 -16.29 10.54 -15.18
CA ILE A 22 -14.89 10.17 -15.00
C ILE A 22 -14.82 8.71 -15.43
N ASP A 23 -14.30 8.49 -16.63
CA ASP A 23 -13.86 7.17 -17.09
C ASP A 23 -12.72 6.73 -16.18
N TRP A 24 -13.09 6.06 -15.08
CA TRP A 24 -12.13 5.43 -14.21
C TRP A 24 -11.56 4.27 -15.00
N PRO A 25 -10.27 4.29 -15.39
CA PRO A 25 -9.68 3.12 -16.03
C PRO A 25 -9.92 1.93 -15.11
N GLU A 26 -10.30 0.78 -15.69
CA GLU A 26 -10.40 -0.47 -14.94
C GLU A 26 -9.22 -0.56 -13.97
N PRO A 27 -9.42 -0.90 -12.69
CA PRO A 27 -8.33 -0.92 -11.74
C PRO A 27 -7.27 -1.90 -12.25
N ASN A 28 -6.18 -1.34 -12.79
CA ASN A 28 -5.03 -2.08 -13.30
C ASN A 28 -4.22 -2.55 -12.09
N TRP A 29 -4.76 -3.56 -11.41
CA TRP A 29 -4.09 -4.22 -10.30
C TRP A 29 -2.77 -4.79 -10.81
N PRO A 30 -1.64 -4.44 -10.19
CA PRO A 30 -0.35 -5.02 -10.58
C PRO A 30 -0.44 -6.55 -10.60
N GLY A 31 0.08 -7.18 -11.65
CA GLY A 31 -0.02 -8.64 -11.84
C GLY A 31 0.55 -9.47 -10.68
N ILE A 32 1.41 -8.86 -9.87
CA ILE A 32 1.93 -9.45 -8.62
C ILE A 32 0.84 -9.73 -7.57
N PHE A 33 -0.36 -9.19 -7.71
CA PHE A 33 -1.51 -9.51 -6.86
C PHE A 33 -2.46 -10.57 -7.45
N ASP A 34 -1.99 -11.41 -8.38
CA ASP A 34 -2.76 -12.58 -8.80
C ASP A 34 -3.03 -13.50 -7.60
N SER A 35 -4.31 -13.61 -7.21
CA SER A 35 -4.74 -14.40 -6.06
C SER A 35 -4.55 -15.91 -6.23
N ASN A 36 -4.24 -16.39 -7.44
CA ASN A 36 -3.96 -17.79 -7.70
C ASN A 36 -2.47 -18.15 -7.58
N VAL A 37 -1.61 -17.17 -7.33
CA VAL A 37 -0.16 -17.36 -7.25
C VAL A 37 0.31 -17.11 -5.81
N LEU A 38 0.99 -18.11 -5.24
CA LEU A 38 1.72 -17.92 -3.99
C LEU A 38 3.11 -17.40 -4.29
N LEU A 39 3.40 -16.18 -3.85
CA LEU A 39 4.70 -15.56 -4.03
C LEU A 39 5.64 -15.92 -2.88
N THR A 40 6.90 -16.18 -3.22
CA THR A 40 7.99 -16.30 -2.25
C THR A 40 8.84 -15.04 -2.34
N LEU A 41 8.78 -14.22 -1.29
CA LEU A 41 9.52 -12.97 -1.18
C LEU A 41 10.72 -13.18 -0.26
N HIS A 42 11.88 -12.71 -0.70
CA HIS A 42 13.10 -12.76 0.08
C HIS A 42 13.43 -11.39 0.64
N LEU A 43 13.85 -11.40 1.90
CA LEU A 43 14.30 -10.22 2.61
C LEU A 43 15.61 -10.55 3.31
N GLN A 44 16.64 -9.75 3.04
CA GLN A 44 17.96 -9.91 3.65
C GLN A 44 18.40 -8.59 4.29
N MET A 45 18.69 -8.64 5.58
CA MET A 45 19.18 -7.51 6.38
C MET A 45 20.19 -8.01 7.42
N ASP A 46 20.84 -7.10 8.14
CA ASP A 46 21.71 -7.47 9.25
C ASP A 46 20.87 -8.11 10.38
N PRO A 47 21.37 -9.18 11.05
CA PRO A 47 20.68 -9.74 12.20
C PRO A 47 20.32 -8.74 13.31
N SER A 48 21.14 -7.70 13.56
CA SER A 48 20.80 -6.67 14.55
C SER A 48 19.69 -5.74 14.08
N ASP A 49 19.61 -5.49 12.78
CA ASP A 49 18.52 -4.70 12.18
C ASP A 49 17.20 -5.46 12.26
N TRP A 50 17.24 -6.78 12.04
CA TRP A 50 16.09 -7.64 12.24
C TRP A 50 15.63 -7.65 13.71
N ASP A 51 16.55 -7.80 14.64
CA ASP A 51 16.24 -7.76 16.08
C ASP A 51 15.62 -6.41 16.49
N THR A 52 16.11 -5.32 15.90
CA THR A 52 15.56 -3.97 16.08
C THR A 52 14.12 -3.89 15.58
N ILE A 53 13.81 -4.37 14.36
CA ILE A 53 12.44 -4.39 13.85
C ILE A 53 11.54 -5.27 14.71
N LEU A 54 12.02 -6.44 15.10
CA LEU A 54 11.25 -7.45 15.82
C LEU A 54 10.78 -6.92 17.18
N HIS A 55 11.62 -6.13 17.83
CA HIS A 55 11.38 -5.55 19.17
C HIS A 55 10.95 -4.07 19.14
N ASP A 56 10.65 -3.51 17.97
CA ASP A 56 10.07 -2.16 17.85
C ASP A 56 8.65 -2.17 18.44
N SER A 57 8.50 -1.92 19.74
CA SER A 57 7.28 -2.24 20.47
C SER A 57 6.21 -1.14 20.32
N PRO A 58 4.93 -1.49 20.09
CA PRO A 58 3.86 -0.51 20.12
C PRO A 58 3.65 0.09 21.52
N ASP A 59 3.10 1.29 21.55
CA ASP A 59 2.67 1.96 22.77
C ASP A 59 1.47 1.25 23.45
N ALA A 60 0.97 1.84 24.55
CA ALA A 60 -0.19 1.30 25.27
C ALA A 60 -1.48 1.22 24.42
N ASN A 61 -1.52 1.90 23.27
CA ASN A 61 -2.66 1.90 22.34
C ASN A 61 -2.46 0.92 21.17
N GLY A 62 -1.36 0.16 21.14
CA GLY A 62 -1.06 -0.78 20.05
C GLY A 62 -0.49 -0.10 18.80
N CYS A 63 0.01 1.14 18.92
CA CYS A 63 0.52 1.94 17.82
C CYS A 63 2.03 2.17 17.94
N ILE A 64 2.73 2.18 16.80
CA ILE A 64 4.12 2.65 16.72
C ILE A 64 4.07 4.00 16.03
N ASP A 65 4.25 5.08 16.80
CA ASP A 65 4.16 6.45 16.30
C ASP A 65 5.39 6.84 15.47
N GLU A 66 6.57 6.41 15.91
CA GLU A 66 7.86 6.65 15.25
C GLU A 66 8.55 5.31 14.97
N PRO A 67 8.15 4.60 13.91
CA PRO A 67 8.68 3.28 13.64
C PRO A 67 10.13 3.36 13.19
N ILE A 68 10.94 2.42 13.67
CA ILE A 68 12.33 2.32 13.27
C ILE A 68 12.39 1.73 11.86
N GLU A 69 13.09 2.43 10.98
CA GLU A 69 13.29 2.05 9.58
C GLU A 69 14.74 1.62 9.35
N VAL A 70 14.94 0.41 8.81
CA VAL A 70 16.28 -0.15 8.54
C VAL A 70 16.39 -0.60 7.08
N PRO A 71 17.59 -0.52 6.47
CA PRO A 71 17.79 -0.95 5.09
C PRO A 71 17.78 -2.47 4.95
N ALA A 72 17.24 -2.97 3.84
CA ALA A 72 17.29 -4.38 3.47
C ALA A 72 17.43 -4.57 1.95
N TRP A 73 17.87 -5.76 1.56
CA TRP A 73 17.76 -6.28 0.20
C TRP A 73 16.46 -7.06 0.06
N PHE A 74 15.76 -6.84 -1.06
CA PHE A 74 14.45 -7.43 -1.32
C PHE A 74 14.33 -7.90 -2.77
N TRP A 75 13.78 -9.10 -2.97
CA TRP A 75 13.54 -9.70 -4.29
C TRP A 75 12.44 -10.76 -4.25
N LEU A 76 11.94 -11.14 -5.42
CA LEU A 76 11.08 -12.30 -5.62
C LEU A 76 11.95 -13.54 -5.88
N GLU A 77 11.52 -14.72 -5.46
CA GLU A 77 12.17 -16.00 -5.84
C GLU A 77 12.41 -16.07 -7.36
N GLY A 78 13.66 -16.37 -7.75
CA GLY A 78 14.09 -16.40 -9.16
C GLY A 78 14.54 -15.05 -9.73
N GLU A 79 14.53 -13.99 -8.93
CA GLU A 79 14.99 -12.64 -9.27
C GLU A 79 16.21 -12.21 -8.43
N GLU A 80 17.07 -13.14 -8.00
CA GLU A 80 18.21 -12.86 -7.10
C GLU A 80 19.15 -11.78 -7.65
N ASP A 81 19.38 -11.79 -8.97
CA ASP A 81 20.22 -10.82 -9.68
C ASP A 81 19.55 -9.44 -9.84
N LEU A 82 18.25 -9.34 -9.54
CA LEU A 82 17.45 -8.11 -9.64
C LEU A 82 17.06 -7.56 -8.26
N LYS A 83 17.75 -7.99 -7.19
CA LYS A 83 17.48 -7.49 -5.85
C LYS A 83 17.60 -5.97 -5.76
N ILE A 84 16.67 -5.38 -5.02
CA ILE A 84 16.60 -3.93 -4.81
C ILE A 84 16.81 -3.60 -3.34
N LYS A 85 17.31 -2.39 -3.08
CA LYS A 85 17.43 -1.85 -1.73
C LYS A 85 16.13 -1.18 -1.31
N VAL A 86 15.62 -1.56 -0.14
CA VAL A 86 14.33 -1.10 0.39
C VAL A 86 14.48 -0.69 1.86
N SER A 87 13.59 0.18 2.35
CA SER A 87 13.44 0.42 3.79
C SER A 87 12.40 -0.53 4.37
N VAL A 88 12.70 -1.12 5.52
CA VAL A 88 11.81 -2.04 6.23
C VAL A 88 11.54 -1.49 7.62
N ARG A 89 10.30 -1.60 8.06
CA ARG A 89 9.89 -1.30 9.42
C ARG A 89 8.82 -2.22 9.91
N ARG A 90 8.65 -2.27 11.23
CA ARG A 90 7.48 -2.89 11.83
C ARG A 90 6.23 -2.08 11.49
N LYS A 91 5.15 -2.81 11.19
CA LYS A 91 3.81 -2.25 10.98
C LYS A 91 2.99 -2.47 12.25
N ASN A 92 2.11 -1.52 12.56
CA ASN A 92 1.16 -1.65 13.67
C ASN A 92 0.34 -2.94 13.55
N GLY A 93 0.16 -3.59 14.69
CA GLY A 93 -0.44 -4.91 14.82
C GLY A 93 0.30 -5.74 15.88
N SER A 94 -0.37 -6.76 16.38
CA SER A 94 0.21 -7.62 17.42
C SER A 94 1.29 -8.52 16.85
N ALA A 95 2.36 -8.69 17.62
CA ALA A 95 3.36 -9.71 17.38
C ALA A 95 2.80 -11.11 17.65
N PHE A 96 3.30 -12.10 16.92
CA PHE A 96 3.07 -13.51 17.19
C PHE A 96 4.30 -14.14 17.86
N PRO A 97 4.13 -15.00 18.88
CA PRO A 97 2.87 -15.32 19.53
C PRO A 97 2.34 -14.20 20.45
N ASN A 98 3.21 -13.30 20.93
CA ASN A 98 2.85 -12.13 21.75
C ASN A 98 3.99 -11.09 21.77
N GLU A 99 3.74 -9.91 22.33
CA GLU A 99 4.72 -8.81 22.41
C GLU A 99 5.88 -9.05 23.37
N ALA A 100 5.76 -9.96 24.34
CA ALA A 100 6.82 -10.22 25.32
C ALA A 100 7.91 -11.16 24.78
N ASP A 101 7.58 -11.99 23.78
CA ASP A 101 8.49 -12.88 23.07
C ASP A 101 8.10 -12.90 21.57
N PRO A 102 8.35 -11.80 20.83
CA PRO A 102 7.93 -11.69 19.45
C PRO A 102 8.78 -12.61 18.57
N GLN A 103 8.13 -13.52 17.84
CA GLN A 103 8.77 -14.39 16.84
C GLN A 103 8.44 -13.94 15.41
N LYS A 104 7.31 -13.24 15.23
CA LYS A 104 6.87 -12.71 13.94
C LYS A 104 6.09 -11.42 14.12
N VAL A 105 6.35 -10.44 13.26
CA VAL A 105 5.66 -9.13 13.26
C VAL A 105 5.17 -8.78 11.87
N ALA A 106 4.15 -7.92 11.80
CA ALA A 106 3.72 -7.33 10.54
C ALA A 106 4.80 -6.34 10.05
N LEU A 107 5.04 -6.31 8.73
CA LEU A 107 6.07 -5.49 8.12
C LEU A 107 5.48 -4.50 7.14
N LYS A 108 6.12 -3.34 7.02
CA LYS A 108 5.95 -2.43 5.90
C LYS A 108 7.29 -2.28 5.20
N ILE A 109 7.27 -2.48 3.89
CA ILE A 109 8.44 -2.37 3.01
C ILE A 109 8.20 -1.15 2.11
N ASP A 110 9.13 -0.20 2.15
CA ASP A 110 9.14 1.00 1.34
C ASP A 110 10.16 0.85 0.21
N ILE A 111 9.68 0.70 -1.01
CA ILE A 111 10.50 0.33 -2.19
C ILE A 111 11.32 1.54 -2.65
N ASN A 112 10.72 2.73 -2.61
CA ASN A 112 11.30 3.92 -3.22
C ASN A 112 11.94 4.87 -2.22
N GLN A 113 12.14 4.45 -0.97
CA GLN A 113 12.67 5.29 0.11
C GLN A 113 14.09 5.81 -0.16
N TYR A 114 14.92 5.01 -0.84
CA TYR A 114 16.32 5.37 -1.14
C TYR A 114 16.52 5.84 -2.59
N TYR A 115 15.43 6.06 -3.34
CA TYR A 115 15.51 6.59 -4.71
C TYR A 115 15.37 8.12 -4.68
N PRO A 116 16.21 8.89 -5.41
CA PRO A 116 17.24 8.46 -6.37
C PRO A 116 18.66 8.33 -5.78
N GLU A 117 18.84 8.39 -4.47
CA GLU A 117 20.16 8.54 -3.83
C GLU A 117 21.01 7.27 -3.90
N ASP A 118 20.41 6.09 -3.82
CA ASP A 118 21.10 4.80 -3.89
C ASP A 118 20.92 4.14 -5.27
N PRO A 119 22.01 3.76 -5.96
CA PRO A 119 21.93 3.16 -7.30
C PRO A 119 21.25 1.78 -7.31
N CYS A 120 21.09 1.13 -6.16
CA CYS A 120 20.40 -0.15 -6.02
C CYS A 120 18.93 0.02 -5.61
N ALA A 121 18.45 1.25 -5.44
CA ALA A 121 17.05 1.54 -5.15
C ALA A 121 16.22 1.65 -6.43
N ALA A 122 14.95 1.26 -6.35
CA ALA A 122 14.02 1.33 -7.45
C ALA A 122 12.92 2.37 -7.18
N THR A 123 12.47 3.06 -8.23
CA THR A 123 11.31 3.96 -8.12
C THR A 123 10.00 3.17 -7.95
N ILE A 124 9.92 1.98 -8.55
CA ILE A 124 8.83 1.02 -8.46
C ILE A 124 9.38 -0.40 -8.57
N TRP A 125 8.70 -1.37 -7.97
CA TRP A 125 9.01 -2.80 -8.09
C TRP A 125 7.72 -3.55 -8.40
N HIS A 126 7.64 -4.20 -9.57
CA HIS A 126 6.42 -4.83 -10.10
C HIS A 126 5.17 -3.93 -9.99
N GLY A 127 5.33 -2.63 -10.28
CA GLY A 127 4.24 -1.64 -10.19
C GLY A 127 3.93 -1.13 -8.77
N LEU A 128 4.68 -1.57 -7.75
CA LEU A 128 4.50 -1.18 -6.35
C LEU A 128 5.52 -0.13 -5.91
N LYS A 129 5.08 0.76 -5.02
CA LYS A 129 5.97 1.66 -4.26
C LYS A 129 6.14 1.25 -2.80
N LYS A 130 5.15 0.54 -2.24
CA LYS A 130 5.18 0.03 -0.87
C LYS A 130 4.45 -1.30 -0.82
N LEU A 131 4.89 -2.18 0.09
CA LEU A 131 4.27 -3.46 0.38
C LEU A 131 3.97 -3.56 1.88
N SER A 132 2.83 -4.15 2.24
CA SER A 132 2.49 -4.44 3.63
C SER A 132 2.29 -5.93 3.79
N LEU A 133 3.06 -6.53 4.69
CA LEU A 133 2.94 -7.94 5.05
C LEU A 133 2.31 -8.03 6.43
N LYS A 134 1.18 -8.72 6.54
CA LYS A 134 0.49 -8.90 7.83
C LYS A 134 0.84 -10.23 8.46
N VAL A 135 0.77 -10.25 9.79
CA VAL A 135 0.75 -11.48 10.59
C VAL A 135 -0.67 -11.68 11.07
N ASN A 136 -1.16 -12.91 10.98
CA ASN A 136 -2.47 -13.28 11.49
C ASN A 136 -2.36 -13.56 13.00
N SER A 137 -2.30 -12.50 13.79
CA SER A 137 -2.29 -12.58 15.25
C SER A 137 -3.69 -12.42 15.85
N ASP A 138 -4.63 -11.83 15.10
CA ASP A 138 -5.90 -11.35 15.66
C ASP A 138 -7.06 -12.19 15.12
N ALA A 139 -7.77 -12.87 16.02
CA ALA A 139 -8.88 -13.79 15.71
C ALA A 139 -10.11 -13.14 15.01
N ILE A 140 -10.07 -11.83 14.74
CA ILE A 140 -11.20 -11.05 14.22
C ILE A 140 -11.20 -10.97 12.67
N ALA A 141 -10.04 -11.14 12.03
CA ALA A 141 -9.93 -11.15 10.57
C ALA A 141 -8.87 -12.16 10.13
N ASP A 142 -9.28 -13.42 9.98
CA ASP A 142 -8.44 -14.47 9.42
C ASP A 142 -7.99 -14.14 7.98
N VAL A 143 -6.83 -14.64 7.56
CA VAL A 143 -6.26 -14.48 6.21
C VAL A 143 -7.28 -14.90 5.15
N VAL A 144 -8.08 -15.92 5.44
CA VAL A 144 -9.16 -16.38 4.57
C VAL A 144 -10.23 -15.32 4.40
N SER A 145 -10.63 -14.62 5.46
CA SER A 145 -11.65 -13.56 5.41
C SER A 145 -11.15 -12.31 4.69
N GLU A 146 -9.89 -11.92 4.89
CA GLU A 146 -9.27 -10.81 4.13
C GLU A 146 -9.16 -11.17 2.64
N GLY A 147 -8.68 -12.39 2.34
CA GLY A 147 -8.59 -12.89 0.97
C GLY A 147 -9.95 -13.05 0.28
N LEU A 148 -10.97 -13.52 1.00
CA LEU A 148 -12.35 -13.61 0.50
C LEU A 148 -12.92 -12.23 0.20
N SER A 149 -12.74 -11.27 1.10
CA SER A 149 -13.20 -9.88 0.90
C SER A 149 -12.54 -9.24 -0.32
N CYS A 150 -11.24 -9.48 -0.52
CA CYS A 150 -10.51 -9.01 -1.70
C CYS A 150 -11.10 -9.61 -3.00
N ASN A 151 -11.34 -10.92 -3.02
CA ASN A 151 -11.95 -11.58 -4.17
C ASN A 151 -13.38 -11.10 -4.44
N LEU A 152 -14.20 -10.93 -3.39
CA LEU A 152 -15.55 -10.37 -3.52
C LEU A 152 -15.51 -8.96 -4.10
N HIS A 153 -14.58 -8.12 -3.65
CA HIS A 153 -14.43 -6.77 -4.19
C HIS A 153 -14.03 -6.79 -5.66
N ARG A 154 -13.10 -7.66 -6.05
CA ARG A 154 -12.69 -7.84 -7.46
C ARG A 154 -13.85 -8.31 -8.35
N MET A 155 -14.67 -9.25 -7.86
CA MET A 155 -15.85 -9.71 -8.59
C MET A 155 -16.91 -8.61 -8.72
N ALA A 156 -17.10 -7.80 -7.68
CA ALA A 156 -18.03 -6.68 -7.70
C ALA A 156 -17.55 -5.50 -8.56
N SER A 157 -16.24 -5.37 -8.78
CA SER A 157 -15.66 -4.35 -9.67
C SER A 157 -15.63 -4.75 -11.15
N ALA A 158 -16.04 -5.98 -11.49
CA ALA A 158 -16.12 -6.38 -12.89
C ALA A 158 -17.23 -5.60 -13.61
N PRO A 159 -17.00 -5.09 -14.84
CA PRO A 159 -18.03 -4.39 -15.60
C PRO A 159 -19.27 -5.28 -15.77
N SER A 160 -20.47 -4.70 -15.63
CA SER A 160 -21.71 -5.39 -16.01
C SER A 160 -21.56 -5.85 -17.48
N PRO A 161 -21.89 -7.12 -17.80
CA PRO A 161 -21.93 -7.53 -19.19
C PRO A 161 -22.93 -6.63 -19.92
N MET A 162 -22.46 -5.87 -20.91
CA MET A 162 -23.33 -5.10 -21.79
C MET A 162 -24.27 -6.11 -22.48
N MET A 163 -25.56 -6.08 -22.10
CA MET A 163 -26.64 -6.75 -22.83
C MET A 163 -27.00 -5.96 -24.08
#